data_AF-A0A1T4QN55-F1
#
_entry.id   AF-A0A1T4QN55-F1
#
_cell.length_a   1.000
_cell.length_b   1.000
_cell.length_c   1.000
_cell.angle_alpha   90.00
_cell.angle_beta   90.00
_cell.angle_gamma   90.00
#
_symmetry.space_group_name_H-M   'P 1'
#
loop_
_entity.id
_entity.type
_entity.pdbx_description
1 polymer ?
#
loop_
_entity_poly.entity_id
_entity_poly.type
_entity_poly.pdbx_seq_one_letter_code
_entity_poly.pdbx_strand_id
1 'polypeptide(L)'
;MFVNYFVLTGYERYLKYVEDIDRANISTIHKFAINILRGESLYTGLGTNFRISSNEYERGKAYDLFLNEYLEKKEEENANLSNELPIPVYVFE
;
A
#
# COMPACT_ATOMS: atom_id res chain seq x y z
N MET A 1 -22.32 3.76 -24.31
CA MET A 1 -22.07 5.05 -24.99
C MET A 1 -22.33 6.15 -23.97
N PHE A 2 -21.36 7.03 -23.69
CA PHE A 2 -21.56 8.13 -22.74
C PHE A 2 -22.31 9.27 -23.46
N VAL A 3 -23.43 9.71 -22.89
CA VAL A 3 -24.28 10.75 -23.49
C VAL A 3 -24.23 11.98 -22.59
N ASN A 4 -23.79 13.10 -23.14
CA ASN A 4 -23.70 14.35 -22.38
C ASN A 4 -25.08 15.01 -22.28
N TYR A 5 -25.72 14.86 -21.12
CA TYR A 5 -27.05 15.43 -20.86
C TYR A 5 -27.07 16.96 -20.86
N PHE A 6 -25.96 17.63 -20.56
CA PHE A 6 -25.87 19.08 -20.70
C PHE A 6 -25.99 19.48 -22.18
N VAL A 7 -25.29 18.81 -23.08
CA VAL A 7 -25.35 19.08 -24.53
C VAL A 7 -26.76 18.83 -25.10
N LEU A 8 -27.46 17.82 -24.59
CA LEU A 8 -28.82 17.49 -25.07
C LEU A 8 -29.92 18.40 -24.53
N THR A 9 -29.74 18.95 -23.32
CA THR A 9 -30.84 19.64 -22.61
C THR A 9 -30.58 21.11 -22.34
N GLY A 10 -29.32 21.57 -22.42
CA GLY A 10 -28.91 22.93 -22.10
C GLY A 10 -29.01 23.30 -20.61
N TYR A 11 -29.45 22.39 -19.73
CA TYR A 11 -29.60 22.72 -18.31
C TYR A 11 -28.27 22.64 -17.56
N GLU A 12 -27.86 23.76 -16.95
CA GLU A 12 -26.62 23.91 -16.16
C GLU A 12 -26.46 22.85 -15.05
N ARG A 13 -27.57 22.37 -14.47
CA ARG A 13 -27.54 21.31 -13.44
C ARG A 13 -26.76 20.07 -13.86
N TYR A 14 -26.81 19.71 -15.14
CA TYR A 14 -26.09 18.53 -15.64
C TYR A 14 -24.60 18.78 -15.78
N LEU A 15 -24.18 20.02 -16.05
CA LEU A 15 -22.77 20.41 -16.02
C LEU A 15 -22.23 20.28 -14.60
N LYS A 16 -22.97 20.78 -13.61
CA LYS A 16 -22.61 20.65 -12.19
C LYS A 16 -22.46 19.19 -11.76
N TYR A 17 -23.36 18.29 -12.20
CA TYR A 17 -23.23 16.86 -11.89
C TYR A 17 -21.98 16.22 -12.50
N VAL A 18 -21.57 16.64 -13.71
CA VAL A 18 -20.32 16.15 -14.32
C VAL A 18 -19.11 16.61 -13.51
N GLU A 19 -19.08 17.88 -13.10
CA GLU A 19 -18.01 18.40 -12.24
C GLU A 19 -17.97 17.73 -10.86
N ASP A 20 -19.14 17.52 -10.25
CA ASP A 20 -19.25 16.87 -8.94
C ASP A 20 -18.78 15.41 -8.99
N ILE A 21 -19.06 14.69 -10.09
CA ILE A 21 -18.55 13.32 -10.30
C ILE A 21 -17.03 13.31 -10.44
N ASP A 22 -16.45 14.27 -11.17
CA ASP A 22 -14.99 14.35 -11.34
C ASP A 22 -14.27 14.68 -10.03
N ARG A 23 -14.92 15.47 -9.16
CA ARG A 23 -14.45 15.77 -7.79
C ARG A 23 -14.72 14.64 -6.80
N ALA A 24 -15.59 13.69 -7.13
CA ALA A 24 -15.94 12.60 -6.22
C ALA A 24 -14.80 11.57 -6.13
N ASN A 25 -14.47 11.14 -4.92
CA ASN A 25 -13.46 10.11 -4.67
C ASN A 25 -13.97 8.69 -4.94
N ILE A 26 -14.58 8.45 -6.10
CA ILE A 26 -15.08 7.13 -6.50
C ILE A 26 -13.87 6.26 -6.87
N SER A 27 -13.45 5.42 -5.93
CA SER A 27 -12.26 4.58 -6.07
C SER A 27 -12.32 3.34 -5.19
N THR A 28 -11.38 2.41 -5.38
CA THR A 28 -11.21 1.28 -4.45
C THR A 28 -10.65 1.78 -3.12
N ILE A 29 -10.92 1.03 -2.04
CA ILE A 29 -10.41 1.34 -0.69
C ILE A 29 -8.89 1.57 -0.70
N HIS A 30 -8.15 0.79 -1.48
CA HIS A 30 -6.70 0.94 -1.63
C HIS A 30 -6.30 2.29 -2.24
N LYS A 31 -6.94 2.70 -3.34
CA LYS A 31 -6.64 3.99 -3.99
C LYS A 31 -7.00 5.17 -3.07
N PHE A 32 -8.10 5.05 -2.35
CA PHE A 32 -8.50 6.02 -1.34
C PHE A 32 -7.46 6.14 -0.21
N ALA A 33 -7.02 5.02 0.37
CA ALA A 33 -6.01 5.02 1.44
C ALA A 33 -4.67 5.63 0.99
N ILE A 34 -4.21 5.31 -0.22
CA ILE A 34 -2.97 5.89 -0.78
C ILE A 34 -3.08 7.41 -0.91
N ASN A 35 -4.23 7.91 -1.35
CA ASN A 35 -4.44 9.35 -1.48
C ASN A 35 -4.37 10.06 -0.12
N ILE A 36 -4.93 9.47 0.94
CA ILE A 36 -4.80 9.98 2.31
C ILE A 36 -3.34 10.00 2.76
N LEU A 37 -2.63 8.88 2.59
CA LEU A 37 -1.23 8.75 3.01
C LEU A 37 -0.31 9.77 2.31
N ARG A 38 -0.60 10.11 1.06
CA ARG A 38 0.13 11.16 0.33
C ARG A 38 -0.20 12.56 0.82
N GLY A 39 -1.45 12.82 1.19
CA GLY A 39 -1.89 14.09 1.78
C GLY A 39 -1.22 14.34 3.14
N GLU A 40 -1.16 13.31 3.98
CA GLU A 40 -0.57 13.37 5.33
C GLU A 40 0.88 12.86 5.37
N SER A 41 1.63 13.10 4.29
CA SER A 41 3.02 12.62 4.15
C SER A 41 3.97 13.19 5.21
N LEU A 42 3.67 14.38 5.74
CA LEU A 42 4.43 15.02 6.83
C LEU A 42 4.35 14.21 8.13
N TYR A 43 3.16 13.68 8.48
CA TYR A 43 2.97 12.92 9.71
C TYR A 43 3.42 11.46 9.59
N THR A 44 3.35 10.90 8.39
CA THR A 44 3.72 9.49 8.14
C THR A 44 5.21 9.30 7.86
N GLY A 45 5.94 10.34 7.45
CA GLY A 45 7.35 10.24 7.07
C GLY A 45 7.61 9.50 5.75
N LEU A 46 6.55 9.08 5.04
CA LEU A 46 6.64 8.31 3.79
C LEU A 46 6.97 9.18 2.57
N GLY A 47 6.87 10.50 2.70
CA GLY A 47 6.97 11.45 1.59
C GLY A 47 5.74 11.39 0.66
N THR A 48 5.66 12.32 -0.29
CA THR A 48 4.52 12.42 -1.22
C THR A 48 4.63 11.48 -2.42
N ASN A 49 5.84 11.00 -2.74
CA ASN A 49 6.18 10.30 -3.98
C ASN A 49 6.42 8.79 -3.81
N PHE A 50 5.93 8.17 -2.73
CA PHE A 50 6.07 6.73 -2.57
C PHE A 50 5.23 5.96 -3.60
N ARG A 51 5.75 4.80 -4.01
CA ARG A 51 5.12 3.89 -4.99
C ARG A 51 4.87 2.54 -4.33
N ILE A 52 3.73 1.94 -4.64
CA ILE A 52 3.47 0.56 -4.27
C ILE A 52 4.26 -0.32 -5.23
N SER A 53 5.22 -1.08 -4.70
CA SER A 53 5.90 -2.10 -5.48
C SER A 53 4.96 -3.28 -5.70
N SER A 54 4.78 -3.68 -6.96
CA SER A 54 4.07 -4.91 -7.34
C SER A 54 5.00 -6.12 -7.36
N ASN A 55 6.29 -5.95 -7.08
CA ASN A 55 7.29 -6.99 -7.25
C ASN A 55 7.40 -7.85 -5.98
N GLU A 56 6.71 -8.99 -6.00
CA GLU A 56 6.76 -9.98 -4.91
C GLU A 56 8.18 -10.50 -4.65
N TYR A 57 9.00 -10.65 -5.69
CA TYR A 57 10.37 -11.12 -5.56
C TYR A 57 11.25 -10.11 -4.80
N GLU A 58 11.18 -8.83 -5.15
CA GLU A 58 11.93 -7.78 -4.42
C GLU A 58 11.45 -7.64 -2.99
N ARG A 59 10.14 -7.79 -2.76
CA ARG A 59 9.57 -7.76 -1.42
C ARG A 59 10.08 -8.94 -0.58
N GLY A 60 10.12 -10.15 -1.15
CA GLY A 60 10.70 -11.34 -0.51
C GLY A 60 12.16 -11.12 -0.15
N LYS A 61 12.97 -10.66 -1.11
CA LYS A 61 14.39 -10.36 -0.88
C LYS A 61 14.62 -9.32 0.23
N ALA A 62 13.78 -8.28 0.29
CA ALA A 62 13.85 -7.29 1.34
C ALA A 62 13.50 -7.90 2.71
N TYR A 63 12.44 -8.71 2.78
CA TYR A 63 12.10 -9.43 4.00
C TYR A 63 13.22 -10.35 4.47
N ASP A 64 13.79 -11.15 3.57
CA ASP A 64 14.89 -12.06 3.92
C ASP A 64 16.08 -11.29 4.51
N LEU A 65 16.45 -10.16 3.90
CA LEU A 65 17.55 -9.33 4.40
C LEU A 65 17.30 -8.80 5.82
N PHE A 66 16.15 -8.16 6.04
CA PHE A 66 15.85 -7.55 7.34
C PHE A 66 15.56 -8.59 8.43
N LEU A 67 14.95 -9.72 8.04
CA LEU A 67 14.67 -10.80 8.97
C LEU A 67 15.97 -11.49 9.42
N ASN A 68 16.89 -11.74 8.49
CA ASN A 68 18.19 -12.32 8.84
C ASN A 68 18.99 -11.40 9.76
N GLU A 69 19.06 -10.09 9.45
CA GLU A 69 19.74 -9.12 10.34
C GLU A 69 19.12 -9.08 11.74
N TYR A 70 17.79 -9.21 11.83
CA TYR A 70 17.08 -9.28 13.11
C TYR A 70 17.40 -10.57 13.88
N LEU A 71 17.41 -11.72 13.19
CA LEU A 71 17.71 -13.01 13.78
C LEU A 71 19.16 -13.08 14.28
N GLU A 72 20.13 -12.59 13.51
CA GLU A 72 21.53 -12.50 13.91
C GLU A 72 21.69 -11.70 15.21
N LYS A 73 21.09 -10.51 15.29
CA LYS A 73 21.09 -9.70 16.53
C LYS A 73 20.45 -10.42 17.71
N LYS A 74 19.41 -11.22 17.47
CA LYS A 74 18.71 -11.95 18.53
C LYS A 74 19.46 -13.20 18.99
N GLU A 75 20.21 -13.85 18.11
CA GLU A 75 21.12 -14.95 18.47
C GLU A 75 22.31 -14.44 19.29
N GLU A 76 22.84 -13.24 19.00
CA GLU A 76 23.86 -12.59 19.83
C GLU A 76 23.36 -12.30 21.26
N GLU A 77 22.08 -11.91 21.41
CA GLU A 77 21.46 -11.66 22.71
C GLU A 77 21.08 -12.96 23.46
N ASN A 78 20.66 -14.01 22.73
CA ASN A 78 20.22 -15.28 23.29
C ASN A 78 20.62 -16.46 22.39
N ALA A 79 21.67 -17.18 22.77
CA ALA A 79 22.18 -18.34 22.02
C ALA A 79 21.19 -19.53 21.92
N ASN A 80 20.08 -19.53 22.65
CA ASN A 80 19.04 -20.57 22.63
C ASN A 80 17.78 -20.17 21.84
N LEU A 81 17.77 -19.01 21.17
CA LEU A 81 16.60 -18.50 20.45
C LEU A 81 16.02 -19.51 19.46
N SER A 82 16.86 -20.25 18.74
CA SER A 82 16.44 -21.23 17.73
C SER A 82 15.60 -22.38 18.33
N ASN A 83 15.75 -22.68 19.63
CA ASN A 83 14.97 -23.71 20.33
C ASN A 83 13.64 -23.18 20.92
N GLU A 84 13.51 -21.86 21.08
CA GLU A 84 12.30 -21.21 21.61
C GLU A 84 11.32 -20.83 20.50
N LEU A 85 11.79 -20.72 19.26
CA LEU A 85 10.95 -20.43 18.12
C LEU A 85 10.00 -21.62 17.86
N PRO A 86 8.67 -21.39 17.82
CA PRO A 86 7.67 -22.43 17.56
C PRO A 86 7.60 -22.73 16.05
N ILE A 87 8.75 -22.86 15.40
CA ILE A 87 8.88 -23.12 13.97
C ILE A 87 9.48 -24.52 13.86
N PRO A 88 8.83 -25.45 13.14
CA PRO A 88 9.45 -26.75 12.89
C PRO A 88 10.76 -26.53 12.13
N VAL A 89 11.87 -26.95 12.73
CA VAL A 89 13.17 -26.98 12.06
C VAL A 89 13.04 -28.00 10.94
N TYR A 90 12.89 -27.53 9.71
CA TYR A 90 12.90 -28.40 8.54
C TYR A 90 14.30 -28.95 8.37
N VAL A 91 14.50 -30.19 8.84
CA VAL A 91 15.67 -30.99 8.51
C VAL A 91 15.45 -31.47 7.08
N PHE A 92 16.23 -30.97 6.13
CA PHE A 92 16.29 -31.56 4.81
C PHE A 92 17.05 -32.88 4.93
N GLU A 93 16.33 -34.01 4.89
CA GLU A 93 16.90 -35.34 4.64
C GLU A 93 17.33 -35.49 3.18
#